data_AF-A0A419DZF4-F1
#
_entry.id   AF-A0A419DZF4-F1
#
_cell.length_a   1.000
_cell.length_b   1.000
_cell.length_c   1.000
_cell.angle_alpha   90.00
_cell.angle_beta   90.00
_cell.angle_gamma   90.00
#
_symmetry.space_group_name_H-M   'P 1'
#
loop_
_entity.id
_entity.type
_entity.pdbx_description
1 polymer ?
#
loop_
_entity_poly.entity_id
_entity_poly.type
_entity_poly.pdbx_seq_one_letter_code
_entity_poly.pdbx_strand_id
1 'polypeptide(L)' 'MASFKTLAVVSALALASCASTGGGAPPLVTYSVATQRQAAAELRKLPKDSALARMIVDYGKQRAAIRAGRK' A
#
# COMPACT_ATOMS: atom_id res chain seq x y z
N MET A 1 -21.20 26.69 22.25
CA MET A 1 -20.43 27.11 21.05
C MET A 1 -18.96 26.85 21.36
N ALA A 2 -18.33 25.88 20.68
CA ALA A 2 -16.90 25.64 20.87
C ALA A 2 -16.12 26.82 20.29
N SER A 3 -15.17 27.36 21.05
CA SER A 3 -14.32 28.47 20.59
C SER A 3 -13.46 28.02 19.42
N PHE A 4 -13.15 28.92 18.49
CA PHE A 4 -12.29 28.67 17.32
C PHE A 4 -10.93 28.05 17.72
N LYS A 5 -10.42 28.43 18.90
CA LYS A 5 -9.20 27.87 19.49
C LYS A 5 -9.35 26.40 19.87
N THR A 6 -10.51 26.00 20.39
CA THR A 6 -10.85 24.61 20.69
C THR A 6 -10.97 23.78 19.42
N LEU A 7 -11.57 24.36 18.37
CA LEU A 7 -11.69 23.70 17.07
C LEU A 7 -10.32 23.43 16.42
N ALA A 8 -9.42 24.42 16.46
CA ALA A 8 -8.06 24.30 15.90
C ALA A 8 -7.22 23.23 16.63
N VAL A 9 -7.34 23.15 17.96
CA VAL A 9 -6.62 22.15 18.76
C VAL A 9 -7.12 20.73 18.45
N VAL A 10 -8.43 20.54 18.31
CA VAL A 10 -9.02 19.23 17.96
C VAL A 10 -8.60 18.81 16.54
N SER A 11 -8.60 19.74 15.58
CA SER A 11 -8.11 19.46 14.22
C SER A 11 -6.62 19.10 14.20
N ALA A 12 -5.78 19.80 14.96
CA ALA A 12 -4.35 19.49 15.02
C ALA A 12 -4.07 18.09 15.64
N LEU A 13 -4.81 17.72 16.69
CA LEU A 13 -4.72 16.39 17.30
C LEU A 13 -5.22 15.28 16.37
N ALA A 14 -6.25 15.55 15.57
CA ALA A 14 -6.77 14.61 14.57
C ALA A 14 -5.78 14.39 13.40
N LEU A 15 -4.94 15.38 13.05
CA LEU A 15 -3.88 15.19 12.05
C LEU A 15 -2.67 14.43 12.61
N ALA A 16 -2.36 14.60 13.90
CA ALA A 16 -1.23 13.93 14.53
C ALA A 16 -1.43 12.40 14.66
N SER A 17 -2.67 11.90 14.71
CA SER A 17 -2.97 10.48 14.79
C SER A 17 -2.79 9.72 13.45
N CYS A 18 -2.60 10.43 12.34
CA CYS A 18 -2.20 9.83 11.05
C CYS A 18 -0.68 9.60 10.94
N ALA A 19 0.12 10.08 11.89
CA ALA A 19 1.52 9.74 11.97
C ALA A 19 1.65 8.30 12.49
N SER A 20 1.85 7.35 11.58
CA SER A 20 2.10 5.93 11.89
C SER A 20 3.17 5.82 12.98
N THR A 21 2.76 5.39 14.18
CA THR A 21 3.64 5.20 15.35
C THR A 21 4.47 3.91 15.28
N GLY A 22 4.35 3.14 14.19
CA GLY A 22 5.19 1.97 13.92
C GLY A 22 6.44 2.35 13.16
N GLY A 23 7.59 1.80 13.57
CA GLY A 23 8.90 1.99 12.91
C GLY A 23 8.83 1.93 11.39
N GLY A 24 9.74 2.67 10.74
CA GLY A 24 9.75 2.91 9.30
C GLY A 24 9.39 1.70 8.45
N ALA A 25 8.76 1.95 7.30
CA ALA A 25 8.27 0.90 6.41
C ALA A 25 9.32 -0.22 6.26
N PRO A 26 8.93 -1.50 6.45
CA PRO A 26 9.88 -2.60 6.40
C PRO A 26 10.63 -2.57 5.06
N PRO A 27 11.93 -2.90 5.05
CA PRO A 27 12.74 -2.81 3.85
C PRO A 27 12.13 -3.67 2.75
N LEU A 28 12.05 -3.10 1.54
CA LEU A 28 11.54 -3.83 0.39
C LEU A 28 12.58 -4.87 -0.05
N VAL A 29 12.16 -6.13 -0.10
CA VAL A 29 12.97 -7.21 -0.67
C VAL A 29 13.16 -6.94 -2.16
N THR A 30 14.42 -6.90 -2.61
CA THR A 30 14.76 -6.72 -4.03
C THR A 30 14.92 -8.09 -4.68
N TYR A 31 14.06 -8.38 -5.66
CA TYR A 31 14.14 -9.61 -6.46
C TYR A 31 14.85 -9.35 -7.78
N SER A 32 15.73 -10.27 -8.19
CA SER A 32 16.36 -10.23 -9.51
C SER A 32 15.34 -10.36 -10.64
N VAL A 33 15.68 -9.88 -11.84
CA VAL A 33 14.84 -10.04 -13.04
C VAL A 33 14.57 -11.52 -13.34
N ALA A 34 15.55 -12.40 -13.11
CA ALA A 34 15.39 -13.83 -13.32
C ALA A 34 14.33 -14.42 -12.38
N THR A 35 14.38 -14.07 -11.09
CA THR A 35 13.40 -14.50 -10.09
C THR A 35 12.00 -13.99 -10.44
N GLN A 36 11.87 -12.74 -10.88
CA GLN A 36 10.58 -12.17 -11.29
C GLN A 36 10.01 -12.88 -12.53
N ARG A 37 10.85 -13.25 -13.50
CA ARG A 37 10.44 -14.03 -14.69
C ARG A 37 9.95 -15.42 -14.31
N GLN A 38 10.66 -16.10 -13.40
CA GLN A 38 10.24 -17.39 -12.88
C GLN A 38 8.86 -17.28 -12.19
N ALA A 39 8.69 -16.34 -11.27
CA ALA A 39 7.42 -16.13 -10.58
C ALA A 39 6.26 -15.83 -11.56
N ALA A 40 6.52 -15.05 -12.62
CA ALA A 40 5.53 -14.78 -13.65
C ALA A 40 5.17 -16.05 -14.45
N ALA A 41 6.12 -16.96 -14.69
CA ALA A 41 5.84 -18.24 -15.33
C ALA A 41 5.00 -19.16 -14.42
N GLU A 42 5.28 -19.17 -13.12
CA GLU A 42 4.49 -19.91 -12.11
C GLU A 42 3.05 -19.39 -12.03
N LEU A 43 2.86 -18.06 -11.99
CA LEU A 43 1.53 -17.45 -12.00
C LEU A 43 0.70 -17.83 -13.22
N ARG A 44 1.33 -17.96 -14.40
CA ARG A 44 0.63 -18.35 -15.65
C ARG A 44 0.16 -19.81 -15.65
N LYS A 45 0.70 -20.67 -14.78
CA LYS A 45 0.26 -22.07 -14.66
C LYS A 45 -0.99 -22.22 -13.79
N LEU A 46 -1.40 -21.17 -13.07
CA LEU A 46 -2.60 -21.20 -12.25
C LEU A 46 -3.86 -21.38 -13.11
N PRO A 47 -4.93 -22.00 -12.56
CA PRO A 47 -6.22 -22.07 -13.24
C PRO A 47 -6.74 -20.67 -13.61
N LYS A 48 -7.51 -20.59 -14.71
CA LYS A 48 -8.01 -19.33 -15.27
C LYS A 48 -8.74 -18.45 -14.24
N ASP A 49 -9.47 -19.05 -13.30
CA ASP A 49 -10.26 -18.35 -12.29
C ASP A 49 -9.59 -18.28 -10.91
N SER A 50 -8.28 -18.55 -10.85
CA SER A 50 -7.49 -18.53 -9.61
C SER A 50 -7.68 -17.22 -8.85
N ALA A 51 -8.15 -17.34 -7.61
CA ALA A 51 -8.30 -16.20 -6.71
C ALA A 51 -6.95 -15.52 -6.46
N LEU A 52 -5.87 -16.30 -6.32
CA LEU A 52 -4.52 -15.78 -6.12
C LEU A 52 -4.06 -14.92 -7.31
N ALA A 53 -4.30 -15.36 -8.54
CA ALA A 53 -3.92 -14.59 -9.73
C ALA A 53 -4.65 -13.23 -9.75
N ARG A 54 -5.94 -13.20 -9.41
CA ARG A 54 -6.72 -11.96 -9.27
C ARG A 54 -6.16 -11.05 -8.18
N MET A 55 -5.87 -11.59 -7.00
CA MET A 55 -5.33 -10.84 -5.87
C MET A 55 -3.99 -10.17 -6.20
N ILE A 56 -3.08 -10.86 -6.92
CA ILE A 56 -1.79 -10.27 -7.33
C ILE A 56 -1.98 -9.08 -8.28
N VAL A 57 -2.90 -9.19 -9.24
CA VAL A 57 -3.23 -8.10 -10.17
C VAL A 57 -3.80 -6.90 -9.40
N ASP A 58 -4.76 -7.13 -8.51
CA ASP A 58 -5.40 -6.06 -7.76
C ASP A 58 -4.44 -5.38 -6.78
N TYR A 59 -3.55 -6.15 -6.14
CA TYR A 59 -2.48 -5.60 -5.32
C TYR A 59 -1.51 -4.73 -6.16
N GLY A 60 -1.22 -5.14 -7.40
CA GLY A 60 -0.45 -4.34 -8.34
C GLY A 60 -1.09 -2.97 -8.63
N LYS A 61 -2.40 -2.95 -8.90
CA LYS A 61 -3.17 -1.71 -9.09
C LYS A 61 -3.15 -0.83 -7.84
N GLN A 62 -3.37 -1.41 -6.67
CA GLN A 62 -3.34 -0.68 -5.40
C GLN A 62 -1.98 0.00 -5.19
N ARG A 63 -0.87 -0.71 -5.42
CA ARG A 63 0.47 -0.13 -5.32
C ARG A 63 0.72 0.98 -6.35
N ALA A 64 0.19 0.84 -7.57
CA ALA A 64 0.29 1.89 -8.58
C ALA A 64 -0.47 3.16 -8.14
N ALA A 65 -1.70 3.01 -7.63
CA ALA A 65 -2.48 4.12 -7.10
C ALA A 65 -1.80 4.83 -5.93
N ILE A 66 -1.25 4.07 -4.97
CA ILE A 66 -0.50 4.63 -3.84
C ILE A 66 0.73 5.43 -4.31
N ARG A 67 1.46 4.93 -5.32
CA ARG A 67 2.60 5.66 -5.90
C ARG A 67 2.16 6.93 -6.62
N ALA A 68 1.03 6.89 -7.32
CA ALA A 68 0.48 8.05 -8.03
C ALA A 68 -0.04 9.12 -7.06
N GLY A 69 -0.65 8.73 -5.93
CA GLY A 69 -1.17 9.63 -4.90
C GLY A 69 -0.15 10.14 -3.88
N ARG A 70 1.14 9.77 -4.01
CA ARG A 70 2.25 10.28 -3.20
C ARG A 70 2.88 11.57 -3.77
N LYS A 71 2.15 12.33 -4.59
CA LYS A 71 2.56 13.65 -5.07
C LYS A 71 1.91 14.74 -4.23
#